data_AF-A0A957IIN8-F1
#
_entry.id   AF-A0A957IIN8-F1
#
_cell.length_a   1.000
_cell.length_b   1.000
_cell.length_c   1.000
_cell.angle_alpha   90.00
_cell.angle_beta   90.00
_cell.angle_gamma   90.00
#
_symmetry.space_group_name_H-M   'P 1'
#
loop_
_entity.id
_entity.type
_entity.pdbx_description
1 polymer ?
#
loop_
_entity_poly.entity_id
_entity_poly.type
_entity_poly.pdbx_seq_one_letter_code
_entity_poly.pdbx_strand_id
1 'polypeptide(L)'
;MSDPFEATNAAASTPQPDDDPQLDALRTILLDEERQRIHQLEQETAALRAQDQQQAEALAAEVRALQAEIQSLRQTNQQQEEYAAVLRTELTRLQEQLHTESQSLVPKLIQQMGFIIANTIRDKRDELAEALGPIMSDAIRVQIRDSRKEMVEALYPIILETVMKAVREFLREFQRNIDARLKSAFSFRGLVNRTSAQMRGVSASELTLRESFAFSLEELFLIQHESGLLLAHHSATQEASDDSDLISGMLTAIRDFARDSFGDGDDSQELR
;
A
#
# COMPACT_ATOMS: atom_id res chain seq x y z
N MET A 1 -50.12 35.10 82.74
CA MET A 1 -49.45 33.94 83.36
C MET A 1 -47.98 34.29 83.38
N SER A 2 -47.40 34.75 84.48
CA SER A 2 -47.42 34.11 85.81
C SER A 2 -48.28 34.80 86.88
N ASP A 3 -48.57 34.03 87.92
CA ASP A 3 -49.58 34.20 88.98
C ASP A 3 -49.38 35.35 89.99
N PRO A 4 -50.47 35.69 90.74
CA PRO A 4 -50.51 36.73 91.77
C PRO A 4 -50.51 36.16 93.21
N PHE A 5 -49.51 36.55 94.01
CA PHE A 5 -49.49 36.56 95.48
C PHE A 5 -48.55 37.74 95.80
N GLU A 6 -48.83 38.74 96.63
CA GLU A 6 -49.35 38.68 97.99
C GLU A 6 -49.71 40.13 98.40
N ALA A 7 -50.85 40.29 99.06
CA ALA A 7 -51.13 41.46 99.89
C ALA A 7 -51.17 41.00 101.36
N THR A 8 -50.73 41.88 102.26
CA THR A 8 -50.79 41.83 103.74
C THR A 8 -49.49 41.41 104.43
N ASN A 9 -48.76 42.36 105.02
CA ASN A 9 -48.80 42.52 106.48
C ASN A 9 -48.18 43.85 106.94
N ALA A 10 -48.70 44.35 108.06
CA ALA A 10 -48.45 45.63 108.67
C ALA A 10 -47.22 45.67 109.59
N ALA A 11 -46.67 46.89 109.72
CA ALA A 11 -46.00 47.48 110.88
C ALA A 11 -45.19 46.59 111.83
N ALA A 12 -43.86 46.74 111.78
CA ALA A 12 -42.98 46.63 112.94
C ALA A 12 -41.70 47.47 112.75
N SER A 13 -41.68 48.61 113.44
CA SER A 13 -40.53 49.29 114.07
C SER A 13 -39.14 49.19 113.41
N THR A 14 -38.74 50.28 112.77
CA THR A 14 -37.34 50.71 112.63
C THR A 14 -36.67 50.82 114.01
N PRO A 15 -35.52 50.17 114.27
CA PRO A 15 -34.61 50.63 115.29
C PRO A 15 -33.81 51.81 114.72
N GLN A 16 -34.01 52.98 115.31
CA GLN A 16 -33.18 54.16 115.13
C GLN A 16 -31.77 53.82 115.65
N PRO A 17 -30.70 53.92 114.84
CA PRO A 17 -29.35 53.76 115.37
C PRO A 17 -28.98 55.04 116.12
N ASP A 18 -28.62 54.89 117.39
CA ASP A 18 -28.02 55.94 118.21
C ASP A 18 -26.77 56.50 117.50
N ASP A 19 -26.77 57.82 117.31
CA ASP A 19 -25.68 58.61 116.74
C ASP A 19 -24.51 58.68 117.73
N ASP A 20 -23.57 57.73 117.66
CA ASP A 20 -22.26 57.86 118.31
C ASP A 20 -21.22 58.39 117.30
N PRO A 21 -20.88 59.70 117.35
CA PRO A 21 -20.14 60.38 116.28
C PRO A 21 -18.70 59.87 116.09
N GLN A 22 -18.13 59.14 117.06
CA GLN A 22 -16.80 58.56 116.95
C GLN A 22 -16.80 57.20 116.23
N LEU A 23 -17.85 56.40 116.40
CA LEU A 23 -18.04 55.14 115.68
C LEU A 23 -18.41 55.37 114.21
N ASP A 24 -19.21 56.41 113.94
CA ASP A 24 -19.56 56.77 112.56
C ASP A 24 -18.35 57.31 111.80
N ALA A 25 -17.51 58.14 112.44
CA ALA A 25 -16.26 58.63 111.85
C ALA A 25 -15.28 57.48 111.51
N LEU A 26 -15.07 56.52 112.42
CA LEU A 26 -14.23 55.34 112.18
C LEU A 26 -14.81 54.42 111.10
N ARG A 27 -16.14 54.28 111.05
CA ARG A 27 -16.86 53.49 110.04
C ARG A 27 -16.77 54.11 108.65
N THR A 28 -16.84 55.44 108.53
CA THR A 28 -16.57 56.12 107.26
C THR A 28 -15.12 55.95 106.82
N ILE A 29 -14.13 56.11 107.69
CA ILE A 29 -12.71 56.04 107.30
C ILE A 29 -12.29 54.61 106.90
N LEU A 30 -12.74 53.57 107.61
CA LEU A 30 -12.41 52.17 107.32
C LEU A 30 -13.19 51.57 106.14
N LEU A 31 -14.40 52.08 105.83
CA LEU A 31 -15.24 51.53 104.75
C LEU A 31 -15.20 52.34 103.45
N ASP A 32 -14.64 53.55 103.43
CA ASP A 32 -14.55 54.35 102.20
C ASP A 32 -13.52 53.75 101.21
N GLU A 33 -12.41 53.21 101.70
CA GLU A 33 -11.40 52.53 100.86
C GLU A 33 -11.96 51.26 100.21
N GLU A 34 -12.70 50.43 100.96
CA GLU A 34 -13.38 49.25 100.42
C GLU A 34 -14.50 49.60 99.43
N ARG A 35 -15.26 50.66 99.68
CA ARG A 35 -16.26 51.17 98.71
C ARG A 35 -15.61 51.65 97.41
N GLN A 36 -14.49 52.35 97.50
CA GLN A 36 -13.72 52.78 96.33
C GLN A 36 -13.15 51.58 95.57
N ARG A 37 -12.63 50.56 96.26
CA ARG A 37 -12.14 49.31 95.65
C ARG A 37 -13.26 48.55 94.92
N ILE A 38 -14.43 48.44 95.53
CA ILE A 38 -15.62 47.82 94.91
C ILE A 38 -16.05 48.60 93.68
N HIS A 39 -16.15 49.92 93.76
CA HIS A 39 -16.48 50.75 92.59
C HIS A 39 -15.44 50.65 91.48
N GLN A 40 -14.15 50.56 91.81
CA GLN A 40 -13.09 50.37 90.82
C GLN A 40 -13.21 48.99 90.13
N LEU A 41 -13.48 47.93 90.88
CA LEU A 41 -13.72 46.59 90.33
C LEU A 41 -15.01 46.51 89.52
N GLU A 42 -16.07 47.21 89.92
CA GLU A 42 -17.31 47.33 89.14
C GLU A 42 -17.05 48.02 87.79
N GLN A 43 -16.25 49.08 87.79
CA GLN A 43 -15.85 49.77 86.56
C GLN A 43 -14.96 48.89 85.68
N GLU A 44 -13.99 48.17 86.25
CA GLU A 44 -13.11 47.26 85.52
C GLU A 44 -13.88 46.08 84.92
N THR A 45 -14.81 45.48 85.68
CA THR A 45 -15.67 44.40 85.17
C THR A 45 -16.68 44.90 84.13
N ALA A 46 -17.20 46.12 84.25
CA ALA A 46 -18.03 46.73 83.23
C ALA A 46 -17.25 46.99 81.93
N ALA A 47 -16.00 47.48 82.04
CA ALA A 47 -15.11 47.70 80.92
C ALA A 47 -14.75 46.39 80.20
N LEU A 48 -14.39 45.34 80.96
CA LEU A 48 -14.11 44.01 80.43
C LEU A 48 -15.34 43.41 79.72
N ARG A 49 -16.54 43.51 80.32
CA ARG A 49 -17.78 43.05 79.67
C ARG A 49 -18.09 43.82 78.38
N ALA A 50 -17.88 45.13 78.37
CA ALA A 50 -18.05 45.93 77.16
C ALA A 50 -17.05 45.52 76.07
N GLN A 51 -15.80 45.24 76.45
CA GLN A 51 -14.77 44.74 75.54
C GLN A 51 -15.12 43.36 74.97
N ASP A 52 -15.53 42.41 75.82
CA ASP A 52 -15.96 41.07 75.39
C ASP A 52 -17.17 41.13 74.47
N GLN A 53 -18.13 42.00 74.77
CA GLN A 53 -19.31 42.20 73.93
C GLN A 53 -18.93 42.80 72.57
N GLN A 54 -18.04 43.80 72.54
CA GLN A 54 -17.51 44.35 71.29
C GLN A 54 -16.75 43.31 70.47
N GLN A 55 -15.93 42.46 71.11
CA GLN A 55 -15.23 41.37 70.43
C GLN A 55 -16.21 40.32 69.89
N ALA A 56 -17.23 39.95 70.65
CA ALA A 56 -18.27 39.01 70.20
C ALA A 56 -19.06 39.57 69.01
N GLU A 57 -19.39 40.86 69.01
CA GLU A 57 -20.07 41.53 67.90
C GLU A 57 -19.17 41.61 66.66
N ALA A 58 -17.88 41.89 66.83
CA ALA A 58 -16.89 41.90 65.74
C ALA A 58 -16.72 40.50 65.11
N LEU A 59 -16.55 39.45 65.93
CA LEU A 59 -16.50 38.07 65.42
C LEU A 59 -17.80 37.67 64.74
N ALA A 60 -18.96 38.05 65.29
CA ALA A 60 -20.25 37.74 64.67
C ALA A 60 -20.41 38.44 63.30
N ALA A 61 -19.90 39.67 63.16
CA ALA A 61 -19.87 40.38 61.89
C ALA A 61 -18.94 39.69 60.88
N GLU A 62 -17.74 39.26 61.30
CA GLU A 62 -16.79 38.53 60.45
C GLU A 62 -17.36 37.19 59.98
N VAL A 63 -17.98 36.41 60.88
CA VAL A 63 -18.62 35.13 60.51
C VAL A 63 -19.74 35.35 59.51
N ARG A 64 -20.55 36.41 59.65
CA ARG A 64 -21.60 36.73 58.66
C ARG A 64 -21.00 37.11 57.30
N ALA A 65 -19.91 37.88 57.29
CA ALA A 65 -19.21 38.25 56.06
C ALA A 65 -18.65 37.00 55.35
N LEU A 66 -17.98 36.12 56.09
CA LEU A 66 -17.45 34.86 55.56
C LEU A 66 -18.58 33.93 55.08
N GLN A 67 -19.71 33.86 55.77
CA GLN A 67 -20.87 33.09 55.32
C GLN A 67 -21.44 33.64 54.01
N ALA A 68 -21.53 34.96 53.86
CA ALA A 68 -21.96 35.59 52.61
C ALA A 68 -20.98 35.31 51.47
N GLU A 69 -19.67 35.38 51.73
CA GLU A 69 -18.64 35.04 50.75
C GLU A 69 -18.74 33.57 50.30
N ILE A 70 -18.83 32.63 51.24
CA ILE A 70 -19.01 31.19 50.94
C ILE A 70 -20.27 30.95 50.11
N GLN A 71 -21.38 31.64 50.42
CA GLN A 71 -22.61 31.53 49.63
C GLN A 71 -22.41 32.02 48.19
N SER A 72 -21.73 33.15 48.01
CA SER A 72 -21.43 33.69 46.67
C SER A 72 -20.51 32.76 45.86
N LEU A 73 -19.50 32.17 46.51
CA LEU A 73 -18.58 31.21 45.89
C LEU A 73 -19.30 29.92 45.49
N ARG A 74 -20.22 29.43 46.34
CA ARG A 74 -21.05 28.26 46.01
C ARG A 74 -21.95 28.53 44.81
N GLN A 75 -22.59 29.70 44.76
CA GLN A 75 -23.42 30.09 43.62
C GLN A 75 -22.59 30.16 42.32
N THR A 76 -21.38 30.73 42.40
CA THR A 76 -20.48 30.81 41.24
C THR A 76 -20.05 29.42 40.76
N ASN A 77 -19.70 28.51 41.69
CA ASN A 77 -19.36 27.13 41.33
C ASN A 77 -20.55 26.41 40.69
N GLN A 78 -21.76 26.56 41.21
CA GLN A 78 -22.97 25.97 40.62
C GLN A 78 -23.20 26.47 39.19
N GLN A 79 -23.05 27.78 38.95
CA GLN A 79 -23.15 28.35 37.59
C GLN A 79 -22.07 27.80 36.65
N GLN A 80 -20.85 27.62 37.14
CA GLN A 80 -19.77 27.03 36.35
C GLN A 80 -20.04 25.56 36.02
N GLU A 81 -20.57 24.79 36.97
CA GLU A 81 -20.97 23.39 36.74
C GLU A 81 -22.08 23.28 35.70
N GLU A 82 -23.09 24.14 35.75
CA GLU A 82 -24.16 24.22 34.75
C GLU A 82 -23.60 24.57 33.36
N TYR A 83 -22.73 25.57 33.28
CA TYR A 83 -22.09 25.95 32.01
C TYR A 83 -21.22 24.81 31.44
N ALA A 84 -20.46 24.12 32.29
CA ALA A 84 -19.65 22.98 31.90
C ALA A 84 -20.52 21.79 31.43
N ALA A 85 -21.68 21.58 32.05
CA ALA A 85 -22.63 20.56 31.62
C ALA A 85 -23.16 20.84 30.21
N VAL A 86 -23.57 22.08 29.94
CA VAL A 86 -24.04 22.51 28.59
C VAL A 86 -22.93 22.31 27.55
N LEU A 87 -21.70 22.75 27.84
CA LEU A 87 -20.57 22.56 26.94
C LEU A 87 -20.30 21.08 26.62
N ARG A 88 -20.38 20.19 27.63
CA ARG A 88 -20.22 18.75 27.43
C ARG A 88 -21.30 18.18 26.52
N THR A 89 -22.55 18.60 26.68
CA THR A 89 -23.66 18.18 25.81
C THR A 89 -23.44 18.64 24.37
N GLU A 90 -23.08 19.91 24.16
CA GLU A 90 -22.81 20.43 22.81
C GLU A 90 -21.63 19.72 22.15
N LEU A 91 -20.56 19.44 22.90
CA LEU A 91 -19.40 18.72 22.40
C LEU A 91 -19.77 17.28 21.99
N THR A 92 -20.58 16.61 22.81
CA THR A 92 -21.08 15.25 22.52
C THR A 92 -21.94 15.25 21.25
N ARG A 93 -22.82 16.24 21.11
CA ARG A 93 -23.66 16.43 19.91
C ARG A 93 -22.82 16.66 18.66
N LEU A 94 -21.81 17.54 18.73
CA LEU A 94 -20.92 17.83 17.62
C LEU A 94 -20.11 16.58 17.22
N GLN A 95 -19.63 15.82 18.21
CA GLN A 95 -18.94 14.55 17.96
C GLN A 95 -19.84 13.54 17.24
N GLU A 96 -21.10 13.40 17.67
CA GLU A 96 -22.06 12.48 17.04
C GLU A 96 -22.42 12.90 15.61
N GLN A 97 -22.56 14.21 15.36
CA GLN A 97 -22.76 14.77 14.02
C GLN A 97 -21.58 14.47 13.10
N LEU A 98 -20.35 14.76 13.55
CA LEU A 98 -19.14 14.46 12.78
C LEU A 98 -18.99 12.96 12.50
N HIS A 99 -19.32 12.12 13.47
CA HIS A 99 -19.23 10.68 13.31
C HIS A 99 -20.23 10.17 12.25
N THR A 100 -21.48 10.64 12.32
CA THR A 100 -22.53 10.28 11.34
C THR A 100 -22.22 10.80 9.95
N GLU A 101 -21.73 12.04 9.85
CA GLU A 101 -21.36 12.64 8.57
C GLU A 101 -20.21 11.86 7.94
N SER A 102 -19.13 11.60 8.68
CA SER A 102 -17.99 10.79 8.22
C SER A 102 -18.41 9.38 7.78
N GLN A 103 -19.30 8.72 8.53
CA GLN A 103 -19.83 7.40 8.15
C GLN A 103 -20.67 7.46 6.87
N SER A 104 -21.35 8.56 6.59
CA SER A 104 -22.13 8.75 5.36
C SER A 104 -21.29 9.22 4.16
N LEU A 105 -20.17 9.90 4.41
CA LEU A 105 -19.27 10.44 3.38
C LEU A 105 -18.54 9.32 2.65
N VAL A 106 -18.07 8.29 3.35
CA VAL A 106 -17.33 7.18 2.74
C VAL A 106 -18.19 6.42 1.70
N PRO A 107 -19.43 5.98 2.00
CA PRO A 107 -20.30 5.35 1.00
C PRO A 107 -20.62 6.27 -0.19
N LYS A 108 -20.87 7.57 0.06
CA LYS A 108 -21.13 8.55 -1.01
C LYS A 108 -19.91 8.73 -1.91
N LEU A 109 -18.72 8.82 -1.33
CA LEU A 109 -17.47 8.94 -2.07
C LEU A 109 -17.18 7.67 -2.88
N ILE A 110 -17.39 6.48 -2.30
CA ILE A 110 -17.27 5.20 -3.03
C ILE A 110 -18.22 5.16 -4.22
N GLN A 111 -19.49 5.56 -4.04
CA GLN A 111 -20.45 5.60 -5.15
C GLN A 111 -20.04 6.61 -6.23
N GLN A 112 -19.64 7.83 -5.85
CA GLN A 112 -19.21 8.85 -6.81
C GLN A 112 -17.93 8.44 -7.54
N MET A 113 -16.95 7.89 -6.83
CA MET A 113 -15.74 7.35 -7.44
C MET A 113 -16.06 6.20 -8.38
N GLY A 114 -16.95 5.28 -8.01
CA GLY A 114 -17.40 4.21 -8.87
C GLY A 114 -18.00 4.74 -10.19
N PHE A 115 -18.83 5.77 -10.11
CA PHE A 115 -19.39 6.43 -11.28
C PHE A 115 -18.32 7.11 -12.14
N ILE A 116 -17.39 7.87 -11.53
CA ILE A 116 -16.31 8.54 -12.24
C ILE A 116 -15.38 7.53 -12.92
N ILE A 117 -14.99 6.47 -12.23
CA ILE A 117 -14.13 5.40 -12.76
C ILE A 117 -14.84 4.70 -13.92
N ALA A 118 -16.11 4.32 -13.76
CA ALA A 118 -16.87 3.65 -14.82
C ALA A 118 -16.96 4.52 -16.09
N ASN A 119 -17.22 5.82 -15.94
CA ASN A 119 -17.26 6.74 -17.06
C ASN A 119 -15.86 6.97 -17.66
N THR A 120 -14.83 7.12 -16.82
CA THR A 120 -13.44 7.27 -17.26
C THR A 120 -13.00 6.04 -18.08
N ILE A 121 -13.36 4.83 -17.65
CA ILE A 121 -13.10 3.60 -18.40
C ILE A 121 -13.80 3.60 -19.75
N ARG A 122 -15.02 4.13 -19.81
CA ARG A 122 -15.79 4.20 -21.05
C ARG A 122 -15.22 5.23 -22.03
N ASP A 123 -14.84 6.39 -21.54
CA ASP A 123 -14.51 7.56 -22.36
C ASP A 123 -13.02 7.62 -22.73
N LYS A 124 -12.14 7.06 -21.88
CA LYS A 124 -10.67 7.07 -22.05
C LYS A 124 -10.10 5.66 -22.23
N ARG A 125 -10.75 4.85 -23.09
CA ARG A 125 -10.32 3.46 -23.36
C ARG A 125 -8.89 3.37 -23.87
N ASP A 126 -8.49 4.27 -24.74
CA ASP A 126 -7.17 4.23 -25.38
C ASP A 126 -6.05 4.57 -24.39
N GLU A 127 -6.23 5.59 -23.56
CA GLU A 127 -5.29 5.94 -22.48
C GLU A 127 -5.14 4.79 -21.47
N LEU A 128 -6.24 4.11 -21.14
CA LEU A 128 -6.20 2.94 -20.26
C LEU A 128 -5.51 1.73 -20.91
N ALA A 129 -5.71 1.52 -22.22
CA ALA A 129 -5.04 0.46 -22.94
C ALA A 129 -3.52 0.70 -23.01
N GLU A 130 -3.09 1.95 -23.19
CA GLU A 130 -1.68 2.34 -23.15
C GLU A 130 -1.07 2.12 -21.75
N ALA A 131 -1.79 2.51 -20.69
CA ALA A 131 -1.32 2.35 -19.32
C ALA A 131 -1.29 0.87 -18.86
N LEU A 132 -2.28 0.06 -19.25
CA LEU A 132 -2.36 -1.35 -18.87
C LEU A 132 -1.55 -2.27 -19.79
N GLY A 133 -1.18 -1.83 -20.99
CA GLY A 133 -0.47 -2.62 -21.99
C GLY A 133 0.78 -3.33 -21.46
N PRO A 134 1.71 -2.65 -20.75
CA PRO A 134 2.88 -3.28 -20.15
C PRO A 134 2.53 -4.35 -19.10
N ILE A 135 1.59 -4.04 -18.20
CA ILE A 135 1.16 -4.95 -17.13
C ILE A 135 0.50 -6.20 -17.73
N MET A 136 -0.36 -6.02 -18.73
CA MET A 136 -1.00 -7.12 -19.44
C MET A 136 0.01 -7.95 -20.23
N SER A 137 1.02 -7.32 -20.84
CA SER A 137 2.08 -8.03 -21.57
C SER A 137 2.92 -8.91 -20.64
N ASP A 138 3.27 -8.39 -19.47
CA ASP A 138 4.00 -9.16 -18.45
C ASP A 138 3.12 -10.29 -17.88
N ALA A 139 1.85 -10.00 -17.58
CA ALA A 139 0.89 -11.00 -17.12
C ALA A 139 0.69 -12.12 -18.15
N ILE A 140 0.54 -11.78 -19.43
CA ILE A 140 0.43 -12.76 -20.54
C ILE A 140 1.72 -13.57 -20.63
N ARG A 141 2.90 -12.95 -20.51
CA ARG A 141 4.19 -13.68 -20.57
C ARG A 141 4.32 -14.69 -19.43
N VAL A 142 3.92 -14.31 -18.22
CA VAL A 142 3.86 -15.23 -17.07
C VAL A 142 2.86 -16.35 -17.34
N GLN A 143 1.65 -16.02 -17.81
CA GLN A 143 0.61 -17.01 -18.10
C GLN A 143 1.03 -17.99 -19.21
N ILE A 144 1.72 -17.53 -20.26
CA ILE A 144 2.25 -18.41 -21.32
C ILE A 144 3.28 -19.39 -20.77
N ARG A 145 4.13 -18.92 -19.85
CA ARG A 145 5.13 -19.78 -19.21
C ARG A 145 4.47 -20.82 -18.31
N ASP A 146 3.50 -20.39 -17.51
CA ASP A 146 2.90 -21.20 -16.45
C ASP A 146 1.82 -22.16 -17.01
N SER A 147 1.06 -21.74 -18.03
CA SER A 147 0.05 -22.55 -18.75
C SER A 147 0.54 -23.11 -20.09
N ARG A 148 1.85 -23.34 -20.26
CA ARG A 148 2.43 -23.79 -21.55
C ARG A 148 1.72 -25.02 -22.12
N LYS A 149 1.37 -26.00 -21.28
CA LYS A 149 0.74 -27.25 -21.72
C LYS A 149 -0.65 -27.03 -22.34
N GLU A 150 -1.50 -26.27 -21.66
CA GLU A 150 -2.84 -25.91 -22.15
C GLU A 150 -2.77 -25.09 -23.44
N MET A 151 -1.82 -24.16 -23.52
CA MET A 151 -1.57 -23.37 -24.73
C MET A 151 -1.15 -24.25 -25.91
N VAL A 152 -0.26 -25.21 -25.70
CA VAL A 152 0.17 -26.16 -26.75
C VAL A 152 -1.01 -27.00 -27.21
N GLU A 153 -1.84 -27.49 -26.29
CA GLU A 153 -3.03 -28.29 -26.62
C GLU A 153 -4.04 -27.49 -27.44
N ALA A 154 -4.26 -26.22 -27.08
CA ALA A 154 -5.15 -25.32 -27.82
C ALA A 154 -4.60 -24.94 -29.21
N LEU A 155 -3.28 -24.78 -29.35
CA LEU A 155 -2.65 -24.38 -30.61
C LEU A 155 -2.35 -25.55 -31.55
N TYR A 156 -2.24 -26.78 -31.05
CA TYR A 156 -1.87 -27.95 -31.84
C TYR A 156 -2.74 -28.14 -33.11
N PRO A 157 -4.09 -28.00 -33.06
CA PRO A 157 -4.91 -28.13 -34.27
C PRO A 157 -4.58 -27.09 -35.34
N ILE A 158 -4.34 -25.84 -34.92
CA ILE A 158 -4.05 -24.71 -35.82
C ILE A 158 -2.65 -24.88 -36.45
N ILE A 159 -1.68 -25.29 -35.63
CA ILE A 159 -0.31 -25.57 -36.10
C ILE A 159 -0.35 -26.71 -37.12
N LEU A 160 -1.05 -27.82 -36.80
CA LEU A 160 -1.15 -28.96 -37.70
C LEU A 160 -1.83 -28.58 -39.03
N GLU A 161 -2.92 -27.82 -39.00
CA GLU A 161 -3.58 -27.33 -40.22
C GLU A 161 -2.64 -26.47 -41.07
N THR A 162 -1.91 -25.54 -40.43
CA THR A 162 -0.98 -24.63 -41.09
C THR A 162 0.19 -25.40 -41.72
N VAL A 163 0.76 -26.36 -41.00
CA VAL A 163 1.83 -27.25 -41.48
C VAL A 163 1.33 -28.08 -42.66
N MET A 164 0.17 -28.73 -42.54
CA MET A 164 -0.41 -29.53 -43.62
C MET A 164 -0.70 -28.71 -44.88
N LYS A 165 -1.11 -27.45 -44.72
CA LYS A 165 -1.30 -26.51 -45.83
C LYS A 165 0.02 -26.20 -46.53
N ALA A 166 1.08 -25.90 -45.76
CA ALA A 166 2.41 -25.65 -46.31
C ALA A 166 2.98 -26.88 -47.04
N VAL A 167 2.86 -28.07 -46.44
CA VAL A 167 3.30 -29.34 -47.06
C VAL A 167 2.56 -29.60 -48.37
N ARG A 168 1.24 -29.37 -48.42
CA ARG A 168 0.45 -29.55 -49.63
C ARG A 168 0.88 -28.58 -50.73
N GLU A 169 1.17 -27.34 -50.39
CA GLU A 169 1.63 -26.35 -51.37
C GLU A 169 3.02 -26.71 -51.90
N PHE A 170 3.93 -27.12 -51.02
CA PHE A 170 5.24 -27.65 -51.42
C PHE A 170 5.11 -28.87 -52.35
N LEU A 171 4.25 -29.85 -52.04
CA LEU A 171 4.01 -31.01 -52.91
C LEU A 171 3.50 -30.59 -54.30
N ARG A 172 2.59 -29.61 -54.37
CA ARG A 172 2.09 -29.08 -55.64
C ARG A 172 3.18 -28.39 -56.44
N GLU A 173 4.06 -27.65 -55.78
CA GLU A 173 5.18 -26.99 -56.43
C GLU A 173 6.22 -28.01 -56.91
N PHE A 174 6.51 -29.02 -56.11
CA PHE A 174 7.38 -30.14 -56.48
C PHE A 174 6.85 -30.91 -57.69
N GLN A 175 5.54 -31.22 -57.73
CA GLN A 175 4.89 -31.84 -58.88
C GLN A 175 5.02 -30.96 -60.13
N ARG A 176 4.74 -29.65 -60.03
CA ARG A 176 4.93 -28.70 -61.14
C ARG A 176 6.36 -28.71 -61.67
N ASN A 177 7.36 -28.75 -60.78
CA ASN A 177 8.77 -28.77 -61.14
C ASN A 177 9.19 -30.09 -61.80
N ILE A 178 8.69 -31.24 -61.31
CA ILE A 178 8.90 -32.54 -61.95
C ILE A 178 8.27 -32.57 -63.34
N ASP A 179 7.02 -32.15 -63.48
CA ASP A 179 6.32 -32.15 -64.76
C ASP A 179 7.04 -31.25 -65.79
N ALA A 180 7.56 -30.10 -65.35
CA ALA A 180 8.37 -29.22 -66.17
C ALA A 180 9.68 -29.90 -66.63
N ARG A 181 10.40 -30.55 -65.71
CA ARG A 181 11.64 -31.27 -66.01
C ARG A 181 11.39 -32.49 -66.90
N LEU A 182 10.36 -33.29 -66.65
CA LEU A 182 9.97 -34.45 -67.46
C LEU A 182 9.54 -34.03 -68.87
N LYS A 183 8.70 -32.99 -69.02
CA LYS A 183 8.35 -32.43 -70.34
C LYS A 183 9.58 -31.92 -71.08
N SER A 184 10.53 -31.29 -70.39
CA SER A 184 11.78 -30.84 -71.01
C SER A 184 12.68 -32.01 -71.44
N ALA A 185 12.72 -33.10 -70.67
CA ALA A 185 13.49 -34.30 -70.99
C ALA A 185 12.86 -35.11 -72.13
N PHE A 186 11.54 -35.14 -72.24
CA PHE A 186 10.81 -35.92 -73.26
C PHE A 186 10.51 -35.18 -74.57
N SER A 187 10.60 -33.84 -74.64
CA SER A 187 10.02 -33.10 -75.77
C SER A 187 10.88 -32.92 -77.02
N PHE A 188 12.20 -33.14 -77.04
CA PHE A 188 12.93 -32.93 -78.30
C PHE A 188 14.30 -33.62 -78.46
N ARG A 189 14.92 -34.16 -77.39
CA ARG A 189 16.31 -34.66 -77.45
C ARG A 189 16.45 -36.15 -77.79
N GLY A 190 15.42 -36.97 -77.57
CA GLY A 190 15.46 -38.41 -77.87
C GLY A 190 15.34 -38.77 -79.36
N LEU A 191 14.78 -37.88 -80.20
CA LEU A 191 14.56 -38.15 -81.62
C LEU A 191 15.77 -37.72 -82.48
N VAL A 192 16.41 -36.59 -82.13
CA VAL A 192 17.57 -36.05 -82.88
C VAL A 192 18.85 -36.89 -82.67
N ASN A 193 19.02 -37.54 -81.52
CA ASN A 193 20.19 -38.39 -81.26
C ASN A 193 20.13 -39.77 -81.93
N ARG A 194 18.98 -40.15 -82.53
CA ARG A 194 18.81 -41.47 -83.17
C ARG A 194 19.27 -41.48 -84.63
N THR A 195 19.27 -40.32 -85.30
CA THR A 195 19.72 -40.20 -86.70
C THR A 195 21.22 -39.89 -86.82
N SER A 196 21.84 -39.29 -85.80
CA SER A 196 23.28 -39.00 -85.78
C SER A 196 24.16 -40.18 -85.34
N ALA A 197 23.61 -41.18 -84.66
CA ALA A 197 24.33 -42.36 -84.19
C ALA A 197 24.72 -43.33 -85.33
N GLN A 198 23.97 -43.33 -86.44
CA GLN A 198 24.14 -44.32 -87.51
C GLN A 198 25.34 -44.02 -88.43
N MET A 199 25.89 -42.80 -88.40
CA MET A 199 27.09 -42.43 -89.18
C MET A 199 28.42 -42.62 -88.45
N ARG A 200 28.43 -42.92 -87.13
CA ARG A 200 29.68 -42.99 -86.34
C ARG A 200 29.94 -44.32 -85.61
N GLY A 201 29.11 -45.35 -85.82
CA GLY A 201 29.46 -46.73 -85.44
C GLY A 201 29.62 -47.00 -83.93
N VAL A 202 28.89 -46.30 -83.06
CA VAL A 202 28.90 -46.54 -81.60
C VAL A 202 27.50 -46.93 -81.12
N SER A 203 27.41 -47.92 -80.23
CA SER A 203 26.13 -48.51 -79.79
C SER A 203 25.30 -47.50 -78.98
N ALA A 204 24.00 -47.40 -79.30
CA ALA A 204 23.07 -46.44 -78.69
C ALA A 204 22.88 -46.62 -77.17
N SER A 205 23.21 -47.80 -76.64
CA SER A 205 23.13 -48.15 -75.21
C SER A 205 24.26 -47.54 -74.38
N GLU A 206 25.47 -47.35 -74.93
CA GLU A 206 26.59 -46.72 -74.21
C GLU A 206 26.53 -45.19 -74.21
N LEU A 207 26.01 -44.57 -75.27
CA LEU A 207 25.87 -43.12 -75.35
C LEU A 207 24.82 -42.59 -74.37
N THR A 208 23.71 -43.32 -74.23
CA THR A 208 22.62 -42.94 -73.32
C THR A 208 23.04 -43.06 -71.85
N LEU A 209 23.88 -44.06 -71.51
CA LEU A 209 24.41 -44.24 -70.15
C LEU A 209 25.53 -43.23 -69.79
N ARG A 210 26.32 -42.76 -70.77
CA ARG A 210 27.30 -41.66 -70.55
C ARG A 210 26.64 -40.29 -70.46
N GLU A 211 25.54 -40.05 -71.18
CA GLU A 211 24.79 -38.79 -71.10
C GLU A 211 23.85 -38.72 -69.90
N SER A 212 23.39 -39.85 -69.34
CA SER A 212 22.50 -39.88 -68.17
C SER A 212 23.20 -39.53 -66.85
N PHE A 213 24.53 -39.56 -66.80
CA PHE A 213 25.33 -39.10 -65.66
C PHE A 213 26.19 -37.90 -66.07
N ALA A 214 25.56 -36.87 -66.64
CA ALA A 214 26.16 -35.55 -66.67
C ALA A 214 26.26 -35.02 -65.23
N PHE A 215 27.27 -35.49 -64.50
CA PHE A 215 27.68 -34.88 -63.25
C PHE A 215 28.16 -33.47 -63.61
N SER A 216 27.34 -32.48 -63.30
CA SER A 216 27.73 -31.08 -63.39
C SER A 216 28.20 -30.68 -62.00
N LEU A 217 29.45 -30.27 -61.91
CA LEU A 217 30.03 -29.71 -60.71
C LEU A 217 29.50 -28.29 -60.57
N GLU A 218 28.44 -28.09 -59.80
CA GLU A 218 27.86 -26.76 -59.58
C GLU A 218 28.79 -25.89 -58.73
N GLU A 219 29.34 -26.46 -57.64
CA GLU A 219 30.27 -25.80 -56.73
C GLU A 219 31.33 -26.78 -56.19
N LEU A 220 32.57 -26.29 -56.05
CA LEU A 220 33.69 -27.02 -55.45
C LEU A 220 34.38 -26.11 -54.43
N PHE A 221 34.43 -26.57 -53.17
CA PHE A 221 35.13 -25.88 -52.09
C PHE A 221 36.35 -26.71 -51.66
N LEU A 222 37.52 -26.08 -51.70
CA LEU A 222 38.75 -26.61 -51.13
C LEU A 222 38.99 -25.91 -49.79
N ILE A 223 38.81 -26.64 -48.68
CA ILE A 223 38.87 -26.08 -47.32
C ILE A 223 40.02 -26.74 -46.57
N GLN A 224 40.83 -25.93 -45.86
CA GLN A 224 41.90 -26.46 -45.01
C GLN A 224 41.31 -27.21 -43.80
N HIS A 225 41.78 -28.43 -43.58
CA HIS A 225 41.22 -29.32 -42.56
C HIS A 225 41.24 -28.73 -41.14
N GLU A 226 42.35 -28.14 -40.71
CA GLU A 226 42.52 -27.67 -39.32
C GLU A 226 41.91 -26.30 -39.03
N SER A 227 41.93 -25.37 -40.00
CA SER A 227 41.54 -23.98 -39.77
C SER A 227 40.15 -23.62 -40.29
N GLY A 228 39.56 -24.44 -41.16
CA GLY A 228 38.31 -24.12 -41.86
C GLY A 228 38.44 -23.03 -42.93
N LEU A 229 39.67 -22.60 -43.23
CA LEU A 229 39.96 -21.57 -44.23
C LEU A 229 39.67 -22.08 -45.64
N LEU A 230 38.95 -21.29 -46.42
CA LEU A 230 38.72 -21.55 -47.84
C LEU A 230 40.00 -21.27 -48.64
N LEU A 231 40.57 -22.31 -49.25
CA LEU A 231 41.78 -22.23 -50.07
C LEU A 231 41.47 -21.96 -51.55
N ALA A 232 40.38 -22.55 -52.05
CA ALA A 232 39.91 -22.32 -53.41
C ALA A 232 38.41 -22.62 -53.52
N HIS A 233 37.73 -21.86 -54.37
CA HIS A 233 36.34 -22.09 -54.73
C HIS A 233 36.17 -22.02 -56.24
N HIS A 234 35.42 -22.97 -56.81
CA HIS A 234 35.05 -22.97 -58.21
C HIS A 234 33.55 -23.16 -58.35
N SER A 235 32.88 -22.25 -59.06
CA SER A 235 31.46 -22.35 -59.41
C SER A 235 31.30 -22.48 -60.93
N ALA A 236 30.37 -23.33 -61.36
CA ALA A 236 30.01 -23.47 -62.77
C ALA A 236 29.22 -22.26 -63.31
N THR A 237 28.65 -21.44 -62.42
CA THR A 237 27.94 -20.21 -62.76
C THR A 237 28.85 -19.02 -62.50
N GLN A 238 28.93 -18.08 -63.43
CA GLN A 238 29.83 -16.91 -63.34
C GLN A 238 29.39 -15.87 -62.29
N GLU A 239 28.38 -16.21 -61.49
CA GLU A 239 27.84 -15.47 -60.36
C GLU A 239 28.23 -16.16 -59.06
N ALA A 240 29.50 -16.05 -58.65
CA ALA A 240 29.87 -16.36 -57.29
C ALA A 240 31.10 -15.55 -56.88
N SER A 241 31.03 -14.86 -55.73
CA SER A 241 32.09 -14.85 -54.71
C SER A 241 31.95 -13.74 -53.64
N ASP A 242 30.84 -13.65 -52.90
CA ASP A 242 30.86 -12.88 -51.64
C ASP A 242 30.57 -13.79 -50.42
N ASP A 243 29.80 -14.87 -50.60
CA ASP A 243 29.43 -15.75 -49.49
C ASP A 243 30.27 -17.04 -49.38
N SER A 244 31.28 -17.26 -50.23
CA SER A 244 32.05 -18.52 -50.24
C SER A 244 32.82 -18.74 -48.93
N ASP A 245 33.34 -17.67 -48.33
CA ASP A 245 34.04 -17.72 -47.04
C ASP A 245 33.08 -18.04 -45.89
N LEU A 246 31.86 -17.51 -45.95
CA LEU A 246 30.80 -17.79 -44.97
C LEU A 246 30.34 -19.24 -45.06
N ILE A 247 30.14 -19.76 -46.27
CA ILE A 247 29.77 -21.17 -46.49
C ILE A 247 30.88 -22.09 -46.01
N SER A 248 32.15 -21.76 -46.26
CA SER A 248 33.30 -22.51 -45.72
C SER A 248 33.30 -22.55 -44.19
N GLY A 249 32.99 -21.41 -43.54
CA GLY A 249 32.84 -21.34 -42.08
C GLY A 249 31.71 -22.22 -41.55
N MET A 250 30.55 -22.20 -42.21
CA MET A 250 29.41 -23.05 -41.83
C MET A 250 29.70 -24.54 -42.02
N LEU A 251 30.30 -24.95 -43.13
CA LEU A 251 30.68 -26.35 -43.38
C LEU A 251 31.70 -26.85 -42.35
N THR A 252 32.64 -25.97 -41.95
CA THR A 252 33.59 -26.25 -40.86
C THR A 252 32.85 -26.45 -39.54
N ALA A 253 31.95 -25.54 -39.17
CA ALA A 253 31.17 -25.65 -37.93
C ALA A 253 30.28 -26.90 -37.89
N ILE A 254 29.67 -27.29 -39.01
CA ILE A 254 28.87 -28.53 -39.12
C ILE A 254 29.75 -29.76 -38.92
N ARG A 255 30.93 -29.80 -39.53
CA ARG A 255 31.89 -30.89 -39.35
C ARG A 255 32.36 -30.99 -37.90
N ASP A 256 32.69 -29.87 -37.28
CA ASP A 256 33.16 -29.82 -35.90
C ASP A 256 32.03 -30.26 -34.95
N PHE A 257 30.80 -29.81 -35.18
CA PHE A 257 29.62 -30.28 -34.45
C PHE A 257 29.37 -31.79 -34.64
N ALA A 258 29.46 -32.29 -35.88
CA ALA A 258 29.27 -33.71 -36.15
C ALA A 258 30.38 -34.57 -35.52
N ARG A 259 31.62 -34.07 -35.46
CA ARG A 259 32.73 -34.72 -34.77
C ARG A 259 32.50 -34.74 -33.26
N ASP A 260 32.13 -33.61 -32.67
CA ASP A 260 31.81 -33.52 -31.23
C ASP A 260 30.58 -34.40 -30.86
N SER A 261 29.61 -34.50 -31.75
CA SER A 261 28.37 -35.27 -31.53
C SER A 261 28.53 -36.79 -31.76
N PHE A 262 29.43 -37.23 -32.64
CA PHE A 262 29.55 -38.63 -33.07
C PHE A 262 30.94 -39.26 -32.82
N GLY A 263 31.94 -38.53 -32.30
CA GLY A 263 33.21 -39.12 -31.91
C GLY A 263 34.26 -38.14 -31.36
N ASP A 264 34.50 -38.24 -30.06
CA ASP A 264 35.71 -38.91 -29.57
C ASP A 264 35.35 -39.86 -28.42
N GLY A 265 35.31 -41.15 -28.74
CA GLY A 265 35.35 -42.23 -27.77
C GLY A 265 36.62 -43.01 -28.07
N ASP A 266 37.75 -42.57 -27.52
CA ASP A 266 38.91 -43.43 -27.33
C ASP A 266 39.57 -43.15 -25.98
N ASP A 267 39.79 -44.24 -25.26
CA ASP A 267 40.42 -44.35 -23.96
C ASP A 267 41.87 -43.85 -24.03
N SER A 268 42.21 -42.84 -23.22
CA SER A 268 43.54 -42.77 -22.59
C SER A 268 43.66 -41.57 -21.65
N GLN A 269 43.32 -41.78 -20.37
CA GLN A 269 44.11 -41.39 -19.18
C GLN A 269 43.31 -41.52 -17.88
N GLU A 270 42.95 -42.75 -17.52
CA GLU A 270 43.11 -43.18 -16.13
C GLU A 270 44.20 -44.25 -16.12
N LEU A 271 45.35 -43.90 -15.56
CA LEU A 271 46.26 -44.76 -14.78
C LEU A 271 47.47 -43.90 -14.38
N ARG A 272 47.29 -43.06 -13.36
CA ARG A 272 48.29 -42.77 -12.33
C ARG A 272 47.69 -42.06 -11.13
#